data_AF-A0A3M7NW85-F1
#
_entry.id   AF-A0A3M7NW85-F1
#
_cell.length_a   1.000
_cell.length_b   1.000
_cell.length_c   1.000
_cell.angle_alpha   90.00
_cell.angle_beta   90.00
_cell.angle_gamma   90.00
#
_symmetry.space_group_name_H-M   'P 1'
#
loop_
_entity.id
_entity.type
_entity.pdbx_description
1 polymer ?
#
loop_
_entity_poly.entity_id
_entity_poly.type
_entity_poly.pdbx_seq_one_letter_code
_entity_poly.pdbx_strand_id
1 'polypeptide(L)'
;MLVNESGSPEVPRPQTLSAVEDSESDSDVNEAVRLEEDREWEDVEEDRENITFVSLLDDQTFGSLTEMLEYCKEQYNFSIWDLQKRLQLDDLEKIKLINYVRAEVKKGNTQPKLESKAIFDDDKYLQPVLVDDALLYSLEDVLPPVTDNDDSDEVEALRQQLSTLKGQFDTYRNDVQKALIQQMDENNDPARPLASETSKKTSRIDEEYFQSYSYNSIHHTMIADRVRTDAYRDFIYLNKDLFVGKTVLDVGCGTGILSMFSAKAGAKQVIAVDNSDIISKARQTIRLNKLDDRILCLKGKIEEVTLPVNKVDIIVSEWMGYCLLYESMLDSVIYARDRYLVEGGLMVPSHATLRITPLADSQLRIDHTDFWKDVYGFEMTPMLEKACDEALIRSVEEKELGTGGKSEDACTFKIFDLYTVTVLELSFTNKFEVVWKDGFEKLEGFVIWFDMFFSRDYSVAEGQRLLVLGDKSSPEGFSTGPYTEQTHWQQGVLLIQGPDSEDSLPTHKAGDVIRGTVTYSRSTQASRSVDIAIEVYDDDDGRPVVLRQKWKLE
;
A
#
# COMPACT_ATOMS: atom_id res chain seq x y z
N MET A 1 -32.39 50.89 -27.57
CA MET A 1 -33.04 50.13 -28.66
C MET A 1 -31.90 49.54 -29.48
N LEU A 2 -31.79 48.21 -29.55
CA LEU A 2 -30.79 47.41 -30.29
C LEU A 2 -29.27 47.61 -30.02
N VAL A 3 -28.67 46.50 -29.53
CA VAL A 3 -27.33 45.95 -29.86
C VAL A 3 -26.06 46.75 -29.47
N ASN A 4 -25.22 46.12 -28.64
CA ASN A 4 -23.82 45.81 -29.01
C ASN A 4 -23.22 44.72 -28.09
N GLU A 5 -22.40 43.85 -28.67
CA GLU A 5 -21.68 42.77 -28.00
C GLU A 5 -20.19 43.11 -27.79
N SER A 6 -19.55 42.38 -26.87
CA SER A 6 -18.13 41.97 -26.89
C SER A 6 -17.02 43.03 -26.69
N GLY A 7 -15.93 42.61 -26.00
CA GLY A 7 -14.60 43.23 -26.13
C GLY A 7 -13.92 43.72 -24.84
N SER A 8 -13.35 42.79 -24.07
CA SER A 8 -12.13 43.04 -23.25
C SER A 8 -10.93 43.35 -24.20
N PRO A 9 -9.76 43.92 -23.77
CA PRO A 9 -9.10 43.68 -22.47
C PRO A 9 -8.19 44.81 -21.88
N GLU A 10 -7.47 44.43 -20.82
CA GLU A 10 -6.13 44.88 -20.38
C GLU A 10 -5.88 46.22 -19.64
N VAL A 11 -4.81 46.18 -18.84
CA VAL A 11 -4.36 47.14 -17.81
C VAL A 11 -3.06 47.83 -18.30
N PRO A 12 -2.77 49.09 -17.90
CA PRO A 12 -1.65 49.28 -16.97
C PRO A 12 -1.79 50.48 -15.99
N ARG A 13 -1.12 50.42 -14.82
CA ARG A 13 -0.77 51.61 -14.00
C ARG A 13 0.46 52.32 -14.59
N PRO A 14 0.73 53.60 -14.27
CA PRO A 14 1.79 53.86 -13.27
C PRO A 14 1.70 55.18 -12.42
N GLN A 15 2.44 55.16 -11.30
CA GLN A 15 3.25 56.25 -10.68
C GLN A 15 2.64 57.51 -9.97
N THR A 16 2.67 57.46 -8.63
CA THR A 16 3.35 58.38 -7.65
C THR A 16 3.49 59.90 -7.86
N LEU A 17 3.09 60.72 -6.86
CA LEU A 17 4.01 61.53 -5.99
C LEU A 17 3.32 62.44 -4.92
N SER A 18 3.98 62.54 -3.74
CA SER A 18 4.06 63.64 -2.74
C SER A 18 2.81 64.31 -2.10
N ALA A 19 2.71 64.32 -0.75
CA ALA A 19 3.08 65.48 0.13
C ALA A 19 2.38 65.50 1.53
N VAL A 20 3.23 65.45 2.58
CA VAL A 20 3.23 65.96 3.98
C VAL A 20 2.02 66.69 4.62
N GLU A 21 1.80 66.41 5.92
CA GLU A 21 1.40 67.28 7.09
C GLU A 21 0.39 66.53 8.01
N ASP A 22 0.35 66.63 9.34
CA ASP A 22 1.25 66.93 10.47
C ASP A 22 0.35 66.89 11.73
N SER A 23 0.75 66.26 12.85
CA SER A 23 0.41 66.69 14.24
C SER A 23 0.94 65.73 15.32
N GLU A 24 1.44 66.31 16.42
CA GLU A 24 2.27 65.70 17.49
C GLU A 24 1.46 65.17 18.71
N SER A 25 2.04 64.27 19.52
CA SER A 25 2.65 64.60 20.85
C SER A 25 2.76 63.41 21.83
N ASP A 26 3.95 63.19 22.40
CA ASP A 26 4.36 62.77 23.77
C ASP A 26 3.55 61.70 24.57
N SER A 27 4.13 60.80 25.40
CA SER A 27 5.51 60.32 25.66
C SER A 27 5.39 58.86 26.23
N ASP A 28 6.37 58.11 26.78
CA ASP A 28 7.71 58.38 27.34
C ASP A 28 8.62 57.11 27.26
N VAL A 29 9.81 57.12 27.86
CA VAL A 29 10.88 56.12 27.60
C VAL A 29 11.14 55.13 28.76
N ASN A 30 11.37 53.85 28.44
CA ASN A 30 12.58 53.15 28.94
C ASN A 30 12.92 51.84 28.19
N GLU A 31 14.17 51.78 27.75
CA GLU A 31 14.95 50.65 27.22
C GLU A 31 15.05 49.44 28.18
N ALA A 32 15.48 48.23 27.78
CA ALA A 32 15.61 47.60 26.46
C ALA A 32 15.95 46.11 26.64
N VAL A 33 15.43 45.25 25.76
CA VAL A 33 16.15 44.07 25.26
C VAL A 33 15.85 43.97 23.77
N ARG A 34 16.85 44.20 22.93
CA ARG A 34 16.76 43.93 21.49
C ARG A 34 16.90 42.43 21.26
N LEU A 35 16.01 41.86 20.47
CA LEU A 35 16.39 40.88 19.46
C LEU A 35 15.85 41.41 18.14
N GLU A 36 16.75 41.49 17.15
CA GLU A 36 16.51 42.10 15.86
C GLU A 36 15.68 41.17 14.96
N GLU A 37 15.16 41.76 13.89
CA GLU A 37 14.44 41.09 12.82
C GLU A 37 15.27 39.94 12.24
N ASP A 38 14.63 38.83 11.87
CA ASP A 38 15.13 38.02 10.76
C ASP A 38 14.04 37.10 10.17
N ARG A 39 13.97 37.12 8.84
CA ARG A 39 13.38 36.10 7.95
C ARG A 39 11.85 36.00 7.88
N GLU A 40 11.32 36.85 7.01
CA GLU A 40 10.52 36.37 5.88
C GLU A 40 11.03 34.99 5.40
N TRP A 41 10.14 34.01 5.34
CA TRP A 41 10.44 32.75 4.65
C TRP A 41 10.14 32.99 3.18
N GLU A 42 11.16 33.42 2.43
CA GLU A 42 11.15 33.30 0.97
C GLU A 42 10.95 31.83 0.58
N ASP A 43 10.26 31.61 -0.53
CA ASP A 43 9.97 30.28 -1.05
C ASP A 43 11.28 29.51 -1.32
N VAL A 44 11.47 28.40 -0.61
CA VAL A 44 12.55 27.46 -0.93
C VAL A 44 12.14 26.71 -2.18
N GLU A 45 12.53 27.22 -3.34
CA GLU A 45 12.63 26.38 -4.54
C GLU A 45 13.58 25.21 -4.23
N GLU A 46 13.22 23.99 -4.63
CA GLU A 46 14.13 22.86 -4.54
C GLU A 46 15.29 23.07 -5.53
N ASP A 47 16.38 23.67 -5.06
CA ASP A 47 17.70 23.65 -5.72
C ASP A 47 18.21 22.20 -5.80
N ARG A 48 17.63 21.44 -6.74
CA ARG A 48 18.19 20.17 -7.19
C ARG A 48 19.42 20.49 -8.04
N GLU A 49 20.58 20.55 -7.40
CA GLU A 49 21.85 20.50 -8.11
C GLU A 49 21.87 19.24 -8.99
N ASN A 50 21.73 19.43 -10.30
CA ASN A 50 21.77 18.33 -11.28
C ASN A 50 23.21 17.83 -11.42
N ILE A 51 23.61 16.94 -10.50
CA ILE A 51 24.91 16.27 -10.50
C ILE A 51 25.12 15.63 -11.89
N THR A 52 26.18 16.06 -12.57
CA THR A 52 26.48 15.66 -13.94
C THR A 52 27.79 14.90 -13.97
N PHE A 53 27.78 13.64 -14.42
CA PHE A 53 28.95 12.78 -14.45
C PHE A 53 29.67 12.87 -15.80
N VAL A 54 30.94 13.25 -15.81
CA VAL A 54 31.78 13.25 -17.03
C VAL A 54 32.45 11.89 -17.20
N SER A 55 32.31 11.29 -18.38
CA SER A 55 32.97 10.05 -18.81
C SER A 55 34.47 10.03 -18.51
N LEU A 56 35.01 8.83 -18.29
CA LEU A 56 36.43 8.64 -17.97
C LEU A 56 37.35 8.80 -19.19
N LEU A 57 36.84 8.59 -20.41
CA LEU A 57 37.66 8.45 -21.63
C LEU A 57 37.32 9.43 -22.76
N ASP A 58 36.24 10.19 -22.63
CA ASP A 58 35.84 11.27 -23.53
C ASP A 58 35.05 12.36 -22.79
N ASP A 59 34.71 13.45 -23.47
CA ASP A 59 34.06 14.64 -22.88
C ASP A 59 32.53 14.51 -22.74
N GLN A 60 31.96 13.29 -22.77
CA GLN A 60 30.51 13.07 -22.66
C GLN A 60 30.00 13.13 -21.22
N THR A 61 28.78 13.63 -21.05
CA THR A 61 28.15 13.92 -19.76
C THR A 61 26.84 13.16 -19.56
N PHE A 62 26.64 12.60 -18.37
CA PHE A 62 25.54 11.71 -18.02
C PHE A 62 24.80 12.19 -16.77
N GLY A 63 23.48 11.94 -16.71
CA GLY A 63 22.64 12.29 -15.57
C GLY A 63 22.69 11.28 -14.42
N SER A 64 23.25 10.08 -14.66
CA SER A 64 23.48 9.09 -13.61
C SER A 64 24.87 8.45 -13.73
N LEU A 65 25.39 8.01 -12.58
CA LEU A 65 26.66 7.31 -12.48
C LEU A 65 26.66 5.98 -13.26
N THR A 66 25.56 5.23 -13.16
CA THR A 66 25.40 3.92 -13.80
C THR A 66 25.48 4.02 -15.33
N GLU A 67 24.77 4.97 -15.94
CA GLU A 67 24.82 5.21 -17.39
C GLU A 67 26.24 5.53 -17.87
N MET A 68 26.98 6.36 -17.14
CA MET A 68 28.36 6.73 -17.48
C MET A 68 29.30 5.51 -17.45
N LEU A 69 29.14 4.62 -16.46
CA LEU A 69 29.94 3.41 -16.32
C LEU A 69 29.59 2.34 -17.37
N GLU A 70 28.31 2.17 -17.68
CA GLU A 70 27.86 1.29 -18.77
C GLU A 70 28.38 1.80 -20.13
N TYR A 71 28.28 3.10 -20.38
CA TYR A 71 28.84 3.74 -21.58
C TYR A 71 30.36 3.50 -21.73
N CYS A 72 31.14 3.69 -20.66
CA CYS A 72 32.59 3.40 -20.66
C CYS A 72 32.89 1.92 -20.96
N LYS A 73 32.06 1.01 -20.45
CA LYS A 73 32.20 -0.43 -20.67
C LYS A 73 31.84 -0.82 -22.11
N GLU A 74 30.77 -0.28 -22.68
CA GLU A 74 30.35 -0.63 -24.05
C GLU A 74 31.26 -0.04 -25.13
N GLN A 75 31.61 1.24 -25.04
CA GLN A 75 32.34 1.92 -26.11
C GLN A 75 33.86 1.70 -26.05
N TYR A 76 34.43 1.56 -24.85
CA TYR A 76 35.87 1.49 -24.65
C TYR A 76 36.34 0.16 -24.04
N ASN A 77 35.42 -0.77 -23.74
CA ASN A 77 35.70 -1.98 -22.96
C ASN A 77 36.42 -1.66 -21.63
N PHE A 78 36.09 -0.50 -21.03
CA PHE A 78 36.74 0.04 -19.85
C PHE A 78 35.83 -0.10 -18.64
N SER A 79 36.29 -0.85 -17.64
CA SER A 79 35.52 -1.18 -16.44
C SER A 79 36.37 -0.91 -15.20
N ILE A 80 36.02 0.13 -14.44
CA ILE A 80 36.73 0.49 -13.20
C ILE A 80 36.59 -0.61 -12.14
N TRP A 81 35.46 -1.33 -12.15
CA TRP A 81 35.19 -2.52 -11.33
C TRP A 81 36.20 -3.64 -11.57
N ASP A 82 36.45 -3.99 -12.84
CA ASP A 82 37.38 -5.07 -13.18
C ASP A 82 38.83 -4.67 -12.90
N LEU A 83 39.13 -3.36 -12.97
CA LEU A 83 40.42 -2.80 -12.57
C LEU A 83 40.62 -2.84 -11.05
N GLN A 84 39.62 -2.47 -10.25
CA GLN A 84 39.68 -2.58 -8.79
C GLN A 84 39.89 -4.03 -8.37
N LYS A 85 39.10 -4.99 -8.89
CA LYS A 85 39.23 -6.41 -8.55
C LYS A 85 40.59 -7.00 -8.97
N ARG A 86 41.11 -6.61 -10.15
CA ARG A 86 42.40 -7.11 -10.66
C ARG A 86 43.61 -6.52 -9.94
N LEU A 87 43.52 -5.27 -9.46
CA LEU A 87 44.65 -4.57 -8.85
C LEU A 87 44.56 -4.43 -7.33
N GLN A 88 43.41 -4.74 -6.70
CA GLN A 88 43.17 -4.58 -5.25
C GLN A 88 43.46 -3.14 -4.77
N LEU A 89 42.68 -2.17 -5.27
CA LEU A 89 42.91 -0.74 -5.03
C LEU A 89 42.21 -0.24 -3.76
N ASP A 90 42.96 0.48 -2.92
CA ASP A 90 42.41 1.27 -1.81
C ASP A 90 41.77 2.59 -2.30
N ASP A 91 41.12 3.32 -1.41
CA ASP A 91 40.34 4.52 -1.78
C ASP A 91 41.18 5.68 -2.31
N LEU A 92 42.43 5.82 -1.87
CA LEU A 92 43.37 6.82 -2.40
C LEU A 92 43.94 6.37 -3.74
N GLU A 93 44.19 5.07 -3.91
CA GLU A 93 44.60 4.46 -5.18
C GLU A 93 43.49 4.52 -6.25
N LYS A 94 42.20 4.42 -5.87
CA LYS A 94 41.05 4.67 -6.76
C LYS A 94 41.08 6.10 -7.30
N ILE A 95 41.30 7.10 -6.44
CA ILE A 95 41.42 8.51 -6.83
C ILE A 95 42.63 8.72 -7.76
N LYS A 96 43.80 8.17 -7.40
CA LYS A 96 45.00 8.20 -8.26
C LYS A 96 44.76 7.57 -9.63
N LEU A 97 44.02 6.45 -9.71
CA LEU A 97 43.66 5.80 -10.96
C LEU A 97 42.77 6.68 -11.85
N ILE A 98 41.69 7.27 -11.31
CA ILE A 98 40.77 8.12 -12.07
C ILE A 98 41.52 9.34 -12.64
N ASN A 99 42.32 10.00 -11.80
CA ASN A 99 43.13 11.14 -12.23
C ASN A 99 44.21 10.75 -13.23
N TYR A 100 44.82 9.57 -13.12
CA TYR A 100 45.75 9.07 -14.15
C TYR A 100 45.05 8.86 -15.50
N VAL A 101 43.89 8.21 -15.51
CA VAL A 101 43.10 7.96 -16.73
C VAL A 101 42.70 9.27 -17.39
N ARG A 102 42.08 10.20 -16.64
CA ARG A 102 41.71 11.53 -17.15
C ARG A 102 42.94 12.33 -17.63
N ALA A 103 44.10 12.22 -16.96
CA ALA A 103 45.33 12.89 -17.37
C ALA A 103 45.94 12.33 -18.67
N GLU A 104 45.81 11.03 -18.93
CA GLU A 104 46.25 10.41 -20.20
C GLU A 104 45.31 10.77 -21.36
N VAL A 105 44.00 10.75 -21.12
CA VAL A 105 42.98 11.18 -22.09
C VAL A 105 43.21 12.63 -22.51
N LYS A 106 43.50 13.53 -21.54
CA LYS A 106 43.85 14.94 -21.80
C LYS A 106 45.15 15.14 -22.61
N LYS A 107 46.02 14.11 -22.71
CA LYS A 107 47.19 14.10 -23.60
C LYS A 107 46.90 13.46 -24.97
N GLY A 108 45.65 13.06 -25.22
CA GLY A 108 45.23 12.36 -26.44
C GLY A 108 45.41 10.83 -26.40
N ASN A 109 45.65 10.24 -25.22
CA ASN A 109 45.77 8.79 -25.07
C ASN A 109 44.46 8.20 -24.53
N THR A 110 43.60 7.71 -25.43
CA THR A 110 42.30 7.08 -25.10
C THR A 110 42.42 5.62 -24.65
N GLN A 111 43.63 5.05 -24.57
CA GLN A 111 43.89 3.70 -24.06
C GLN A 111 45.06 3.72 -23.05
N PRO A 112 44.85 4.24 -21.83
CA PRO A 112 45.88 4.25 -20.78
C PRO A 112 46.32 2.83 -20.43
N LYS A 113 47.64 2.64 -20.23
CA LYS A 113 48.21 1.33 -19.90
C LYS A 113 48.06 1.05 -18.40
N LEU A 114 47.19 0.12 -18.04
CA LEU A 114 46.83 -0.18 -16.64
C LEU A 114 47.33 -1.57 -16.22
N GLU A 115 48.61 -1.84 -16.50
CA GLU A 115 49.24 -3.15 -16.26
C GLU A 115 49.58 -3.37 -14.77
N SER A 116 49.96 -2.32 -14.02
CA SER A 116 50.26 -2.41 -12.58
C SER A 116 50.02 -1.08 -11.83
N LYS A 117 49.89 -1.16 -10.49
CA LYS A 117 49.70 0.02 -9.60
C LYS A 117 50.79 1.09 -9.76
N ALA A 118 52.04 0.66 -9.97
CA ALA A 118 53.21 1.54 -10.06
C ALA A 118 53.14 2.59 -11.19
N ILE A 119 52.21 2.46 -12.14
CA ILE A 119 52.02 3.40 -13.26
C ILE A 119 51.34 4.70 -12.78
N PHE A 120 50.52 4.63 -11.73
CA PHE A 120 49.74 5.75 -11.18
C PHE A 120 50.01 6.02 -9.69
N ASP A 121 51.06 5.43 -9.12
CA ASP A 121 51.46 5.63 -7.71
C ASP A 121 52.06 7.03 -7.43
N ASP A 122 52.34 7.83 -8.46
CA ASP A 122 52.86 9.19 -8.34
C ASP A 122 51.84 10.15 -7.68
N ASP A 123 52.23 10.80 -6.58
CA ASP A 123 51.37 11.70 -5.79
C ASP A 123 50.79 12.88 -6.57
N LYS A 124 51.33 13.21 -7.77
CA LYS A 124 50.69 14.19 -8.67
C LYS A 124 49.25 13.80 -9.06
N TYR A 125 48.89 12.51 -8.99
CA TYR A 125 47.54 12.03 -9.29
C TYR A 125 46.57 12.10 -8.08
N LEU A 126 47.03 12.60 -6.92
CA LEU A 126 46.13 13.02 -5.83
C LEU A 126 45.46 14.38 -6.13
N GLN A 127 45.90 15.10 -7.16
CA GLN A 127 45.25 16.34 -7.61
C GLN A 127 44.20 16.03 -8.69
N PRO A 128 42.96 16.52 -8.55
CA PRO A 128 41.89 16.23 -9.51
C PRO A 128 42.16 16.89 -10.86
N VAL A 129 41.96 16.15 -11.95
CA VAL A 129 42.22 16.63 -13.33
C VAL A 129 41.07 17.47 -13.89
N LEU A 130 39.85 17.21 -13.41
CA LEU A 130 38.66 18.04 -13.61
C LEU A 130 38.36 18.81 -12.32
N VAL A 131 37.86 20.03 -12.45
CA VAL A 131 37.33 20.80 -11.33
C VAL A 131 35.93 20.27 -11.03
N ASP A 132 35.60 20.09 -9.75
CA ASP A 132 34.31 19.60 -9.26
C ASP A 132 33.87 18.25 -9.87
N ASP A 133 34.79 17.29 -9.93
CA ASP A 133 34.56 15.95 -10.50
C ASP A 133 33.60 15.11 -9.63
N ALA A 134 32.31 15.14 -9.98
CA ALA A 134 31.24 14.38 -9.33
C ALA A 134 31.59 12.89 -9.10
N LEU A 135 32.36 12.27 -9.99
CA LEU A 135 32.78 10.87 -9.86
C LEU A 135 33.70 10.64 -8.66
N LEU A 136 34.55 11.62 -8.29
CA LEU A 136 35.46 11.51 -7.15
C LEU A 136 34.72 11.64 -5.81
N TYR A 137 33.60 12.38 -5.77
CA TYR A 137 32.77 12.53 -4.58
C TYR A 137 31.85 11.31 -4.37
N SER A 138 31.39 10.66 -5.44
CA SER A 138 30.53 9.47 -5.38
C SER A 138 31.29 8.14 -5.23
N LEU A 139 32.61 8.15 -4.98
CA LEU A 139 33.45 6.93 -4.99
C LEU A 139 33.01 5.81 -4.02
N GLU A 140 32.33 6.18 -2.92
CA GLU A 140 31.76 5.23 -1.96
C GLU A 140 30.55 4.48 -2.55
N ASP A 141 29.74 5.13 -3.39
CA ASP A 141 28.64 4.51 -4.14
C ASP A 141 29.13 3.70 -5.36
N VAL A 142 30.32 4.03 -5.90
CA VAL A 142 30.86 3.34 -7.08
C VAL A 142 31.34 1.93 -6.75
N LEU A 143 31.92 1.66 -5.57
CA LEU A 143 32.60 0.39 -5.28
C LEU A 143 32.53 0.02 -3.77
N PRO A 144 31.99 -1.16 -3.38
CA PRO A 144 32.11 -1.66 -2.01
C PRO A 144 33.60 -1.86 -1.64
N PRO A 145 33.92 -1.84 -0.32
CA PRO A 145 35.29 -2.00 0.15
C PRO A 145 35.87 -3.37 -0.26
N VAL A 146 37.20 -3.44 -0.39
CA VAL A 146 37.89 -4.72 -0.61
C VAL A 146 37.93 -5.46 0.73
N THR A 147 36.93 -6.29 0.98
CA THR A 147 36.89 -7.21 2.12
C THR A 147 37.74 -8.44 1.84
N ASP A 148 38.64 -8.78 2.76
CA ASP A 148 39.39 -10.04 2.73
C ASP A 148 38.43 -11.22 3.03
N ASN A 149 38.01 -11.93 1.98
CA ASN A 149 37.51 -13.33 2.01
C ASN A 149 36.35 -13.72 2.97
N ASP A 150 35.62 -12.80 3.60
CA ASP A 150 34.52 -13.13 4.54
C ASP A 150 33.10 -12.95 3.96
N ASP A 151 32.94 -12.61 2.67
CA ASP A 151 31.63 -12.47 2.01
C ASP A 151 30.79 -13.78 1.97
N SER A 152 31.37 -14.93 2.36
CA SER A 152 30.58 -16.13 2.66
C SER A 152 29.73 -15.90 3.91
N ASP A 153 30.30 -15.38 4.99
CA ASP A 153 29.67 -15.36 6.31
C ASP A 153 28.59 -14.27 6.42
N GLU A 154 28.67 -13.14 5.71
CA GLU A 154 27.60 -12.13 5.74
C GLU A 154 26.42 -12.50 4.80
N VAL A 155 26.68 -13.07 3.62
CA VAL A 155 25.62 -13.61 2.75
C VAL A 155 24.99 -14.86 3.37
N GLU A 156 25.78 -15.71 4.02
CA GLU A 156 25.29 -16.86 4.76
C GLU A 156 24.59 -16.44 6.06
N ALA A 157 25.02 -15.38 6.76
CA ALA A 157 24.27 -14.80 7.88
C ALA A 157 22.94 -14.18 7.43
N LEU A 158 22.88 -13.47 6.31
CA LEU A 158 21.63 -12.95 5.75
C LEU A 158 20.71 -14.07 5.27
N ARG A 159 21.25 -15.13 4.64
CA ARG A 159 20.49 -16.33 4.28
C ARG A 159 20.05 -17.12 5.50
N GLN A 160 20.85 -17.16 6.56
CA GLN A 160 20.55 -17.83 7.82
C GLN A 160 19.55 -17.00 8.65
N GLN A 161 19.58 -15.67 8.58
CA GLN A 161 18.52 -14.79 9.09
C GLN A 161 17.23 -14.97 8.32
N LEU A 162 17.24 -14.97 6.97
CA LEU A 162 16.06 -15.26 6.16
C LEU A 162 15.52 -16.67 6.38
N SER A 163 16.39 -17.67 6.56
CA SER A 163 16.03 -19.06 6.89
C SER A 163 15.48 -19.16 8.32
N THR A 164 16.05 -18.43 9.28
CA THR A 164 15.56 -18.36 10.66
C THR A 164 14.23 -17.61 10.72
N LEU A 165 14.04 -16.55 9.93
CA LEU A 165 12.81 -15.76 9.88
C LEU A 165 11.69 -16.53 9.16
N LYS A 166 12.00 -17.22 8.05
CA LYS A 166 11.09 -18.19 7.42
C LYS A 166 10.77 -19.35 8.37
N GLY A 167 11.76 -19.92 9.04
CA GLY A 167 11.58 -20.97 10.03
C GLY A 167 10.78 -20.52 11.26
N GLN A 168 10.90 -19.25 11.67
CA GLN A 168 10.04 -18.63 12.69
C GLN A 168 8.61 -18.40 12.16
N PHE A 169 8.46 -18.02 10.89
CA PHE A 169 7.16 -17.91 10.21
C PHE A 169 6.47 -19.27 10.09
N ASP A 170 7.21 -20.31 9.70
CA ASP A 170 6.73 -21.69 9.62
C ASP A 170 6.48 -22.27 11.02
N THR A 171 7.28 -21.92 12.02
CA THR A 171 7.02 -22.33 13.42
C THR A 171 5.77 -21.62 13.94
N TYR A 172 5.61 -20.31 13.69
CA TYR A 172 4.40 -19.56 14.02
C TYR A 172 3.17 -20.14 13.31
N ARG A 173 3.27 -20.42 12.00
CA ARG A 173 2.20 -21.07 11.21
C ARG A 173 1.88 -22.46 11.76
N ASN A 174 2.89 -23.27 12.07
CA ASN A 174 2.71 -24.60 12.66
C ASN A 174 2.18 -24.55 14.10
N ASP A 175 2.49 -23.52 14.89
CA ASP A 175 2.03 -23.41 16.29
C ASP A 175 0.61 -22.83 16.34
N VAL A 176 0.25 -21.91 15.45
CA VAL A 176 -1.14 -21.52 15.17
C VAL A 176 -1.94 -22.73 14.66
N GLN A 177 -1.40 -23.49 13.70
CA GLN A 177 -2.03 -24.70 13.16
C GLN A 177 -2.14 -25.82 14.21
N LYS A 178 -1.16 -25.99 15.11
CA LYS A 178 -1.25 -26.93 16.24
C LYS A 178 -2.25 -26.47 17.29
N ALA A 179 -2.35 -25.17 17.58
CA ALA A 179 -3.38 -24.65 18.48
C ALA A 179 -4.79 -24.94 17.92
N LEU A 180 -4.97 -24.77 16.60
CA LEU A 180 -6.19 -25.16 15.88
C LEU A 180 -6.45 -26.68 15.95
N ILE A 181 -5.46 -27.52 15.64
CA ILE A 181 -5.59 -28.99 15.69
C ILE A 181 -5.89 -29.48 17.11
N GLN A 182 -5.23 -28.92 18.14
CA GLN A 182 -5.45 -29.29 19.54
C GLN A 182 -6.88 -28.93 20.00
N GLN A 183 -7.49 -27.87 19.46
CA GLN A 183 -8.92 -27.60 19.66
C GLN A 183 -9.85 -28.57 18.90
N MET A 184 -9.42 -29.16 17.78
CA MET A 184 -10.26 -30.13 17.04
C MET A 184 -10.42 -31.45 17.80
N ASP A 185 -9.37 -31.93 18.45
CA ASP A 185 -9.43 -33.16 19.27
C ASP A 185 -10.31 -33.01 20.53
N GLU A 186 -10.41 -31.82 21.13
CA GLU A 186 -11.24 -31.57 22.31
C GLU A 186 -12.75 -31.48 22.02
N ASN A 187 -13.17 -31.34 20.74
CA ASN A 187 -14.58 -31.18 20.35
C ASN A 187 -15.28 -32.51 19.97
N ASN A 188 -14.63 -33.67 20.15
CA ASN A 188 -15.10 -34.95 19.62
C ASN A 188 -15.96 -35.81 20.59
N ASP A 189 -16.61 -35.18 21.59
CA ASP A 189 -17.54 -35.86 22.52
C ASP A 189 -19.02 -35.68 22.05
N PRO A 190 -19.69 -36.72 21.52
CA PRO A 190 -20.89 -36.58 20.69
C PRO A 190 -22.21 -36.37 21.47
N ALA A 191 -22.17 -35.65 22.61
CA ALA A 191 -23.25 -35.64 23.59
C ALA A 191 -23.66 -34.25 24.12
N ARG A 192 -23.97 -33.27 23.25
CA ARG A 192 -24.67 -32.02 23.64
C ARG A 192 -25.62 -31.46 22.56
N PRO A 193 -26.65 -30.65 22.93
CA PRO A 193 -27.72 -30.27 22.03
C PRO A 193 -27.45 -28.96 21.24
N LEU A 194 -27.69 -29.03 19.92
CA LEU A 194 -27.21 -28.09 18.90
C LEU A 194 -27.66 -26.62 19.04
N ALA A 195 -28.68 -26.29 19.85
CA ALA A 195 -29.21 -24.93 19.94
C ALA A 195 -28.36 -23.95 20.79
N SER A 196 -27.41 -24.45 21.59
CA SER A 196 -26.54 -23.61 22.45
C SER A 196 -25.17 -23.31 21.84
N GLU A 197 -24.77 -23.98 20.76
CA GLU A 197 -23.37 -24.02 20.33
C GLU A 197 -23.02 -22.89 19.37
N THR A 198 -23.93 -22.51 18.47
CA THR A 198 -23.68 -21.45 17.47
C THR A 198 -23.31 -20.12 18.13
N SER A 199 -24.09 -19.68 19.13
CA SER A 199 -23.81 -18.44 19.87
C SER A 199 -22.49 -18.48 20.64
N LYS A 200 -22.09 -19.64 21.18
CA LYS A 200 -20.80 -19.81 21.89
C LYS A 200 -19.61 -19.94 20.94
N LYS A 201 -19.81 -20.44 19.72
CA LYS A 201 -18.76 -20.50 18.70
C LYS A 201 -18.47 -19.10 18.16
N THR A 202 -19.51 -18.33 17.84
CA THR A 202 -19.35 -16.91 17.44
C THR A 202 -18.68 -16.07 18.54
N SER A 203 -19.06 -16.25 19.82
CA SER A 203 -18.42 -15.48 20.91
C SER A 203 -16.93 -15.82 21.10
N ARG A 204 -16.51 -17.07 20.87
CA ARG A 204 -15.10 -17.47 20.92
C ARG A 204 -14.30 -16.88 19.76
N ILE A 205 -14.82 -16.93 18.54
CA ILE A 205 -14.17 -16.33 17.36
C ILE A 205 -14.06 -14.80 17.52
N ASP A 206 -15.05 -14.16 18.15
CA ASP A 206 -14.95 -12.76 18.61
C ASP A 206 -13.78 -12.55 19.58
N GLU A 207 -13.70 -13.35 20.65
CA GLU A 207 -12.64 -13.25 21.66
C GLU A 207 -11.24 -13.49 21.07
N GLU A 208 -11.09 -14.48 20.18
CA GLU A 208 -9.84 -14.81 19.49
C GLU A 208 -9.41 -13.68 18.53
N TYR A 209 -10.34 -13.12 17.76
CA TYR A 209 -10.12 -11.92 16.93
C TYR A 209 -9.64 -10.73 17.79
N PHE A 210 -10.36 -10.34 18.84
CA PHE A 210 -9.95 -9.18 19.65
C PHE A 210 -8.63 -9.41 20.42
N GLN A 211 -8.27 -10.66 20.70
CA GLN A 211 -6.97 -11.02 21.27
C GLN A 211 -5.82 -10.84 20.27
N SER A 212 -5.99 -11.17 18.99
CA SER A 212 -4.94 -10.96 17.97
C SER A 212 -4.57 -9.46 17.85
N TYR A 213 -5.57 -8.58 17.95
CA TYR A 213 -5.38 -7.12 17.95
C TYR A 213 -4.76 -6.54 19.25
N SER A 214 -4.42 -7.37 20.25
CA SER A 214 -3.70 -6.90 21.45
C SER A 214 -2.17 -6.83 21.27
N TYR A 215 -1.64 -7.58 20.31
CA TYR A 215 -0.21 -7.69 20.02
C TYR A 215 0.31 -6.51 19.20
N ASN A 216 1.57 -6.10 19.42
CA ASN A 216 2.15 -4.96 18.71
C ASN A 216 2.40 -5.21 17.21
N SER A 217 2.57 -6.47 16.81
CA SER A 217 2.96 -6.85 15.44
C SER A 217 1.91 -6.46 14.40
N ILE A 218 0.62 -6.77 14.65
CA ILE A 218 -0.45 -6.43 13.70
C ILE A 218 -0.61 -4.91 13.53
N HIS A 219 -0.51 -4.16 14.63
CA HIS A 219 -0.53 -2.69 14.58
C HIS A 219 0.70 -2.10 13.89
N HIS A 220 1.87 -2.75 13.99
CA HIS A 220 3.04 -2.34 13.22
C HIS A 220 2.80 -2.53 11.72
N THR A 221 2.30 -3.69 11.28
CA THR A 221 1.94 -3.93 9.88
C THR A 221 0.96 -2.87 9.34
N MET A 222 -0.11 -2.58 10.10
CA MET A 222 -1.11 -1.58 9.72
C MET A 222 -0.55 -0.15 9.66
N ILE A 223 0.31 0.25 10.60
CA ILE A 223 0.90 1.60 10.64
C ILE A 223 2.01 1.76 9.59
N ALA A 224 2.75 0.69 9.30
CA ALA A 224 3.78 0.67 8.26
C ALA A 224 3.20 0.66 6.84
N ASP A 225 1.94 0.21 6.67
CA ASP A 225 1.16 0.42 5.45
C ASP A 225 0.93 1.92 5.23
N ARG A 226 1.79 2.51 4.39
CA ARG A 226 1.77 3.92 4.04
C ARG A 226 0.60 4.27 3.15
N VAL A 227 0.28 3.44 2.16
CA VAL A 227 -0.87 3.65 1.25
C VAL A 227 -2.15 3.84 2.06
N ARG A 228 -2.40 2.95 3.03
CA ARG A 228 -3.51 3.08 3.98
C ARG A 228 -3.37 4.32 4.84
N THR A 229 -2.27 4.44 5.59
CA THR A 229 -2.17 5.41 6.69
C THR A 229 -2.05 6.86 6.20
N ASP A 230 -1.35 7.08 5.08
CA ASP A 230 -1.19 8.38 4.44
C ASP A 230 -2.51 8.82 3.79
N ALA A 231 -3.29 7.92 3.16
CA ALA A 231 -4.58 8.29 2.55
C ALA A 231 -5.59 8.86 3.58
N TYR A 232 -5.76 8.22 4.74
CA TYR A 232 -6.58 8.78 5.82
C TYR A 232 -6.01 10.09 6.36
N ARG A 233 -4.69 10.17 6.59
CA ARG A 233 -4.02 11.38 7.08
C ARG A 233 -4.27 12.56 6.14
N ASP A 234 -4.06 12.34 4.85
CA ASP A 234 -4.06 13.38 3.83
C ASP A 234 -5.48 13.85 3.54
N PHE A 235 -6.47 12.94 3.48
CA PHE A 235 -7.88 13.36 3.47
C PHE A 235 -8.22 14.21 4.71
N ILE A 236 -7.86 13.79 5.92
CA ILE A 236 -8.16 14.53 7.16
C ILE A 236 -7.44 15.89 7.21
N TYR A 237 -6.21 15.99 6.70
CA TYR A 237 -5.38 17.20 6.76
C TYR A 237 -5.58 18.19 5.62
N LEU A 238 -5.99 17.73 4.43
CA LEU A 238 -6.37 18.60 3.32
C LEU A 238 -7.79 19.15 3.49
N ASN A 239 -8.65 18.44 4.24
CA ASN A 239 -10.04 18.81 4.48
C ASN A 239 -10.32 19.24 5.94
N LYS A 240 -9.35 19.91 6.60
CA LYS A 240 -9.48 20.37 8.01
C LYS A 240 -10.72 21.21 8.27
N ASP A 241 -11.18 21.95 7.26
CA ASP A 241 -12.40 22.76 7.32
C ASP A 241 -13.64 21.93 7.67
N LEU A 242 -13.67 20.65 7.29
CA LEU A 242 -14.73 19.71 7.66
C LEU A 242 -14.65 19.27 9.13
N PHE A 243 -13.44 19.23 9.72
CA PHE A 243 -13.18 18.71 11.07
C PHE A 243 -13.20 19.79 12.16
N VAL A 244 -12.88 21.04 11.84
CA VAL A 244 -12.78 22.13 12.83
C VAL A 244 -14.07 22.29 13.63
N GLY A 245 -13.97 22.17 14.95
CA GLY A 245 -15.10 22.35 15.88
C GLY A 245 -16.06 21.15 15.97
N LYS A 246 -15.85 20.08 15.19
CA LYS A 246 -16.72 18.90 15.12
C LYS A 246 -16.48 17.88 16.22
N THR A 247 -17.48 17.02 16.44
CA THR A 247 -17.34 15.78 17.23
C THR A 247 -17.17 14.59 16.31
N VAL A 248 -16.06 13.87 16.46
CA VAL A 248 -15.67 12.72 15.63
C VAL A 248 -15.79 11.43 16.44
N LEU A 249 -16.29 10.36 15.83
CA LEU A 249 -16.24 8.99 16.35
C LEU A 249 -15.22 8.19 15.54
N ASP A 250 -14.24 7.59 16.21
CA ASP A 250 -13.25 6.67 15.63
C ASP A 250 -13.63 5.24 16.05
N VAL A 251 -14.17 4.46 15.10
CA VAL A 251 -14.70 3.10 15.33
C VAL A 251 -13.62 2.07 14.97
N GLY A 252 -13.17 1.29 15.95
CA GLY A 252 -12.02 0.39 15.80
C GLY A 252 -10.69 1.14 15.91
N CYS A 253 -10.57 2.04 16.89
CA CYS A 253 -9.49 3.04 16.89
C CYS A 253 -8.06 2.46 17.00
N GLY A 254 -7.91 1.21 17.44
CA GLY A 254 -6.62 0.53 17.57
C GLY A 254 -5.64 1.32 18.45
N THR A 255 -4.54 1.77 17.85
CA THR A 255 -3.52 2.62 18.49
C THR A 255 -3.93 4.08 18.70
N GLY A 256 -5.07 4.50 18.14
CA GLY A 256 -5.59 5.87 18.19
C GLY A 256 -5.00 6.80 17.11
N ILE A 257 -4.37 6.26 16.06
CA ILE A 257 -3.70 7.08 15.03
C ILE A 257 -4.69 7.99 14.26
N LEU A 258 -5.84 7.46 13.84
CA LEU A 258 -6.88 8.22 13.12
C LEU A 258 -7.55 9.26 14.03
N SER A 259 -7.77 8.91 15.30
CA SER A 259 -8.17 9.86 16.34
C SER A 259 -7.18 11.02 16.50
N MET A 260 -5.87 10.75 16.48
CA MET A 260 -4.85 11.80 16.59
C MET A 260 -4.79 12.69 15.36
N PHE A 261 -4.97 12.16 14.15
CA PHE A 261 -5.13 12.97 12.93
C PHE A 261 -6.37 13.87 13.04
N SER A 262 -7.51 13.31 13.44
CA SER A 262 -8.77 14.06 13.61
C SER A 262 -8.65 15.19 14.63
N ALA A 263 -8.00 14.95 15.77
CA ALA A 263 -7.76 15.97 16.79
C ALA A 263 -6.79 17.07 16.30
N LYS A 264 -5.72 16.70 15.57
CA LYS A 264 -4.78 17.65 14.94
C LYS A 264 -5.41 18.45 13.79
N ALA A 265 -6.44 17.92 13.13
CA ALA A 265 -7.23 18.64 12.13
C ALA A 265 -8.19 19.69 12.72
N GLY A 266 -8.34 19.74 14.05
CA GLY A 266 -9.15 20.74 14.74
C GLY A 266 -10.49 20.23 15.27
N ALA A 267 -10.72 18.91 15.29
CA ALA A 267 -11.88 18.33 15.97
C ALA A 267 -11.97 18.83 17.42
N LYS A 268 -13.16 19.25 17.82
CA LYS A 268 -13.46 19.72 19.18
C LYS A 268 -13.37 18.57 20.18
N GLN A 269 -13.83 17.41 19.78
CA GLN A 269 -13.78 16.18 20.55
C GLN A 269 -13.68 14.99 19.60
N VAL A 270 -12.87 14.00 19.98
CA VAL A 270 -12.82 12.71 19.32
C VAL A 270 -13.17 11.64 20.34
N ILE A 271 -14.05 10.70 19.96
CA ILE A 271 -14.42 9.56 20.80
C ILE A 271 -13.86 8.32 20.11
N ALA A 272 -12.87 7.70 20.74
CA ALA A 272 -12.12 6.58 20.18
C ALA A 272 -12.62 5.27 20.82
N VAL A 273 -13.20 4.37 20.04
CA VAL A 273 -13.82 3.13 20.54
C VAL A 273 -13.09 1.92 20.00
N ASP A 274 -12.65 1.05 20.91
CA ASP A 274 -12.04 -0.24 20.57
C ASP A 274 -12.30 -1.26 21.68
N ASN A 275 -12.52 -2.52 21.32
CA ASN A 275 -12.79 -3.60 22.27
C ASN A 275 -11.52 -4.29 22.79
N SER A 276 -10.42 -4.24 22.03
CA SER A 276 -9.14 -4.87 22.38
C SER A 276 -8.41 -4.10 23.49
N ASP A 277 -7.50 -4.79 24.19
CA ASP A 277 -6.65 -4.19 25.22
C ASP A 277 -5.62 -3.19 24.67
N ILE A 278 -5.44 -3.11 23.35
CA ILE A 278 -4.63 -2.07 22.68
C ILE A 278 -5.02 -0.65 23.09
N ILE A 279 -6.29 -0.42 23.42
CA ILE A 279 -6.79 0.88 23.85
C ILE A 279 -6.14 1.41 25.14
N SER A 280 -5.54 0.53 25.95
CA SER A 280 -4.69 0.94 27.08
C SER A 280 -3.43 1.68 26.61
N LYS A 281 -2.77 1.18 25.55
CA LYS A 281 -1.62 1.80 24.89
C LYS A 281 -2.06 3.04 24.11
N ALA A 282 -3.21 3.02 23.42
CA ALA A 282 -3.75 4.20 22.74
C ALA A 282 -3.90 5.41 23.68
N ARG A 283 -4.50 5.21 24.87
CA ARG A 283 -4.58 6.26 25.91
C ARG A 283 -3.22 6.79 26.34
N GLN A 284 -2.18 5.94 26.39
CA GLN A 284 -0.82 6.37 26.71
C GLN A 284 -0.20 7.18 25.57
N THR A 285 -0.32 6.72 24.33
CA THR A 285 0.17 7.41 23.11
C THR A 285 -0.47 8.80 22.97
N ILE A 286 -1.79 8.90 23.17
CA ILE A 286 -2.55 10.14 23.11
C ILE A 286 -2.08 11.16 24.16
N ARG A 287 -1.83 10.72 25.40
CA ARG A 287 -1.25 11.56 26.47
C ARG A 287 0.16 12.03 26.16
N LEU A 288 1.02 11.15 25.65
CA LEU A 288 2.38 11.50 25.23
C LEU A 288 2.37 12.57 24.13
N ASN A 289 1.36 12.54 23.25
CA ASN A 289 1.13 13.53 22.20
C ASN A 289 0.33 14.77 22.64
N LYS A 290 -0.06 14.87 23.92
CA LYS A 290 -0.83 16.00 24.51
C LYS A 290 -2.18 16.24 23.82
N LEU A 291 -2.91 15.17 23.53
CA LEU A 291 -4.25 15.21 22.89
C LEU A 291 -5.36 14.60 23.77
N ASP A 292 -5.05 14.26 25.03
CA ASP A 292 -5.99 13.64 25.99
C ASP A 292 -7.04 14.62 26.56
N ASP A 293 -6.91 15.91 26.28
CA ASP A 293 -7.96 16.92 26.50
C ASP A 293 -9.09 16.82 25.47
N ARG A 294 -8.82 16.28 24.27
CA ARG A 294 -9.77 16.17 23.14
C ARG A 294 -10.20 14.75 22.82
N ILE A 295 -9.34 13.76 23.03
CA ILE A 295 -9.59 12.36 22.62
C ILE A 295 -10.00 11.52 23.83
N LEU A 296 -11.26 11.06 23.84
CA LEU A 296 -11.81 10.16 24.84
C LEU A 296 -11.79 8.71 24.33
N CYS A 297 -10.93 7.86 24.91
CA CYS A 297 -10.91 6.43 24.56
C CYS A 297 -11.88 5.60 25.44
N LEU A 298 -12.81 4.87 24.83
CA LEU A 298 -13.79 3.97 25.47
C LEU A 298 -13.50 2.51 25.12
N LYS A 299 -13.30 1.63 26.12
CA LYS A 299 -13.08 0.20 25.86
C LYS A 299 -14.43 -0.51 25.74
N GLY A 300 -14.66 -1.23 24.65
CA GLY A 300 -15.83 -2.08 24.42
C GLY A 300 -16.23 -2.13 22.94
N LYS A 301 -17.21 -2.97 22.61
CA LYS A 301 -17.85 -2.99 21.29
C LYS A 301 -18.71 -1.74 21.10
N ILE A 302 -18.80 -1.20 19.87
CA ILE A 302 -19.55 0.05 19.61
C ILE A 302 -21.06 -0.10 19.87
N GLU A 303 -21.55 -1.33 19.80
CA GLU A 303 -22.91 -1.77 20.09
C GLU A 303 -23.25 -1.74 21.58
N GLU A 304 -22.24 -1.88 22.44
CA GLU A 304 -22.37 -2.04 23.90
C GLU A 304 -22.00 -0.77 24.67
N VAL A 305 -21.06 0.04 24.14
CA VAL A 305 -20.65 1.30 24.79
C VAL A 305 -21.71 2.40 24.64
N THR A 306 -21.84 3.21 25.69
CA THR A 306 -22.62 4.45 25.66
C THR A 306 -21.69 5.63 25.43
N LEU A 307 -21.86 6.35 24.32
CA LEU A 307 -21.10 7.57 24.05
C LEU A 307 -21.55 8.72 24.98
N PRO A 308 -20.68 9.69 25.32
CA PRO A 308 -21.04 10.87 26.11
C PRO A 308 -21.93 11.88 25.37
N VAL A 309 -22.30 11.59 24.12
CA VAL A 309 -23.09 12.43 23.22
C VAL A 309 -24.16 11.59 22.53
N ASN A 310 -25.30 12.20 22.19
CA ASN A 310 -26.37 11.51 21.47
C ASN A 310 -26.03 11.27 19.99
N LYS A 311 -25.26 12.18 19.39
CA LYS A 311 -24.88 12.18 17.97
C LYS A 311 -23.48 12.75 17.77
N VAL A 312 -22.84 12.40 16.66
CA VAL A 312 -21.52 12.85 16.19
C VAL A 312 -21.63 13.42 14.76
N ASP A 313 -20.75 14.36 14.42
CA ASP A 313 -20.72 14.99 13.09
C ASP A 313 -20.05 14.11 12.04
N ILE A 314 -19.04 13.34 12.44
CA ILE A 314 -18.16 12.56 11.56
C ILE A 314 -17.93 11.18 12.18
N ILE A 315 -17.98 10.12 11.35
CA ILE A 315 -17.43 8.81 11.68
C ILE A 315 -16.18 8.58 10.82
N VAL A 316 -15.07 8.30 11.50
CA VAL A 316 -13.84 7.77 10.89
C VAL A 316 -13.73 6.31 11.30
N SER A 317 -13.42 5.42 10.38
CA SER A 317 -13.16 4.02 10.70
C SER A 317 -12.31 3.37 9.63
N GLU A 318 -11.35 2.58 10.07
CA GLU A 318 -10.66 1.61 9.24
C GLU A 318 -11.24 0.25 9.63
N TRP A 319 -12.12 -0.25 8.76
CA TRP A 319 -13.00 -1.39 9.00
C TRP A 319 -12.76 -2.53 8.01
N MET A 320 -11.85 -2.33 7.06
CA MET A 320 -11.76 -3.16 5.85
C MET A 320 -11.00 -4.44 6.15
N GLY A 321 -11.58 -5.55 5.72
CA GLY A 321 -10.97 -6.87 5.83
C GLY A 321 -10.34 -7.33 4.52
N TYR A 322 -9.76 -8.54 4.51
CA TYR A 322 -9.32 -9.16 3.25
C TYR A 322 -10.53 -9.40 2.35
N CYS A 323 -10.34 -9.32 1.02
CA CYS A 323 -11.44 -9.34 0.05
C CYS A 323 -12.59 -8.34 0.42
N LEU A 324 -12.22 -7.21 1.04
CA LEU A 324 -13.03 -6.18 1.71
C LEU A 324 -13.84 -6.63 2.94
N LEU A 325 -14.48 -7.81 2.88
CA LEU A 325 -15.52 -8.22 3.84
C LEU A 325 -15.11 -9.32 4.83
N TYR A 326 -14.05 -10.10 4.56
CA TYR A 326 -13.60 -11.15 5.48
C TYR A 326 -12.86 -10.52 6.68
N GLU A 327 -13.28 -10.88 7.90
CA GLU A 327 -12.87 -10.21 9.16
C GLU A 327 -13.25 -8.72 9.27
N SER A 328 -14.07 -8.18 8.36
CA SER A 328 -14.42 -6.76 8.36
C SER A 328 -15.26 -6.31 9.56
N MET A 329 -15.14 -5.02 9.92
CA MET A 329 -15.92 -4.35 10.97
C MET A 329 -17.13 -3.57 10.42
N LEU A 330 -17.54 -3.84 9.17
CA LEU A 330 -18.55 -3.03 8.46
C LEU A 330 -19.92 -3.05 9.16
N ASP A 331 -20.35 -4.17 9.74
CA ASP A 331 -21.58 -4.26 10.55
C ASP A 331 -21.59 -3.23 11.70
N SER A 332 -20.46 -3.12 12.41
CA SER A 332 -20.29 -2.17 13.52
C SER A 332 -20.25 -0.71 13.05
N VAL A 333 -19.68 -0.45 11.87
CA VAL A 333 -19.69 0.89 11.25
C VAL A 333 -21.10 1.28 10.81
N ILE A 334 -21.88 0.36 10.24
CA ILE A 334 -23.30 0.55 9.91
C ILE A 334 -24.11 0.85 11.18
N TYR A 335 -23.90 0.09 12.26
CA TYR A 335 -24.53 0.36 13.56
C TYR A 335 -24.17 1.76 14.09
N ALA A 336 -22.88 2.12 14.03
CA ALA A 336 -22.39 3.42 14.49
C ALA A 336 -23.00 4.58 13.68
N ARG A 337 -23.12 4.43 12.36
CA ARG A 337 -23.79 5.39 11.47
C ARG A 337 -25.25 5.58 11.87
N ASP A 338 -26.03 4.51 11.83
CA ASP A 338 -27.49 4.56 12.04
C ASP A 338 -27.83 5.12 13.43
N ARG A 339 -27.05 4.73 14.44
CA ARG A 339 -27.25 5.18 15.82
C ARG A 339 -26.70 6.56 16.09
N TYR A 340 -25.44 6.83 15.75
CA TYR A 340 -24.69 7.99 16.26
C TYR A 340 -24.41 9.08 15.22
N LEU A 341 -24.44 8.85 13.90
CA LEU A 341 -24.19 9.93 12.94
C LEU A 341 -25.39 10.89 12.86
N VAL A 342 -25.13 12.20 12.75
CA VAL A 342 -26.17 13.19 12.38
C VAL A 342 -26.65 13.00 10.94
N GLU A 343 -27.85 13.47 10.63
CA GLU A 343 -28.32 13.56 9.23
C GLU A 343 -27.38 14.49 8.45
N GLY A 344 -26.88 14.02 7.29
CA GLY A 344 -25.85 14.72 6.51
C GLY A 344 -24.46 14.76 7.16
N GLY A 345 -24.20 13.94 8.19
CA GLY A 345 -22.86 13.76 8.76
C GLY A 345 -21.90 13.06 7.80
N LEU A 346 -20.59 13.18 8.06
CA LEU A 346 -19.53 12.68 7.17
C LEU A 346 -19.10 11.25 7.52
N MET A 347 -18.95 10.39 6.50
CA MET A 347 -18.35 9.07 6.63
C MET A 347 -16.94 9.09 6.01
N VAL A 348 -15.94 8.59 6.74
CA VAL A 348 -14.53 8.54 6.35
C VAL A 348 -14.01 7.11 6.56
N PRO A 349 -13.89 6.27 5.51
CA PRO A 349 -14.17 6.53 4.11
C PRO A 349 -15.67 6.65 3.82
N SER A 350 -16.01 7.06 2.60
CA SER A 350 -17.39 7.29 2.16
C SER A 350 -17.93 6.18 1.26
N HIS A 351 -17.09 5.58 0.43
CA HIS A 351 -17.45 4.48 -0.45
C HIS A 351 -16.34 3.43 -0.51
N ALA A 352 -16.73 2.20 -0.86
CA ALA A 352 -15.83 1.12 -1.24
C ALA A 352 -16.31 0.47 -2.54
N THR A 353 -15.40 -0.05 -3.36
CA THR A 353 -15.75 -0.89 -4.51
C THR A 353 -15.03 -2.22 -4.44
N LEU A 354 -15.69 -3.29 -4.89
CA LEU A 354 -15.06 -4.58 -5.13
C LEU A 354 -14.80 -4.76 -6.62
N ARG A 355 -13.60 -5.23 -6.92
CA ARG A 355 -13.01 -5.31 -8.25
C ARG A 355 -12.64 -6.77 -8.51
N ILE A 356 -12.91 -7.27 -9.72
CA ILE A 356 -12.54 -8.62 -10.13
C ILE A 356 -11.85 -8.60 -11.49
N THR A 357 -10.83 -9.46 -11.62
CA THR A 357 -10.14 -9.71 -12.88
C THR A 357 -9.72 -11.18 -12.97
N PRO A 358 -9.49 -11.75 -14.16
CA PRO A 358 -9.01 -13.11 -14.30
C PRO A 358 -7.55 -13.22 -13.86
N LEU A 359 -7.17 -14.36 -13.26
CA LEU A 359 -5.78 -14.75 -13.08
C LEU A 359 -5.35 -15.59 -14.28
N ALA A 360 -4.15 -15.30 -14.79
CA ALA A 360 -3.49 -16.04 -15.85
C ALA A 360 -2.04 -16.36 -15.40
N ASP A 361 -1.90 -17.26 -14.44
CA ASP A 361 -0.62 -17.59 -13.79
C ASP A 361 -0.45 -19.11 -13.66
N SER A 362 0.17 -19.69 -14.68
CA SER A 362 0.49 -21.12 -14.69
C SER A 362 1.57 -21.50 -13.67
N GLN A 363 2.45 -20.58 -13.22
CA GLN A 363 3.50 -20.91 -12.25
C GLN A 363 2.92 -21.05 -10.85
N LEU A 364 2.04 -20.13 -10.42
CA LEU A 364 1.34 -20.25 -9.14
C LEU A 364 0.54 -21.55 -9.07
N ARG A 365 -0.13 -21.93 -10.17
CA ARG A 365 -0.83 -23.21 -10.30
C ARG A 365 0.14 -24.40 -10.20
N ILE A 366 1.30 -24.35 -10.84
CA ILE A 366 2.32 -25.40 -10.70
C ILE A 366 2.74 -25.54 -9.24
N ASP A 367 3.05 -24.44 -8.56
CA ASP A 367 3.57 -24.44 -7.19
C ASP A 367 2.51 -24.89 -6.16
N HIS A 368 1.22 -24.57 -6.37
CA HIS A 368 0.15 -24.90 -5.43
C HIS A 368 -0.60 -26.20 -5.75
N THR A 369 -0.67 -26.59 -7.03
CA THR A 369 -1.46 -27.75 -7.50
C THR A 369 -0.57 -28.83 -8.07
N ASP A 370 0.24 -28.53 -9.10
CA ASP A 370 0.94 -29.58 -9.84
C ASP A 370 2.13 -30.17 -9.05
N PHE A 371 2.71 -29.41 -8.12
CA PHE A 371 3.72 -29.87 -7.15
C PHE A 371 3.31 -31.18 -6.47
N TRP A 372 2.05 -31.30 -6.04
CA TRP A 372 1.55 -32.47 -5.31
C TRP A 372 1.40 -33.73 -6.18
N LYS A 373 1.49 -33.61 -7.52
CA LYS A 373 1.42 -34.77 -8.42
C LYS A 373 2.72 -35.56 -8.48
N ASP A 374 3.87 -34.89 -8.31
CA ASP A 374 5.19 -35.53 -8.30
C ASP A 374 6.13 -34.86 -7.29
N VAL A 375 5.98 -35.23 -6.02
CA VAL A 375 6.85 -34.79 -4.93
C VAL A 375 8.03 -35.77 -4.81
N TYR A 376 9.11 -35.52 -5.54
CA TYR A 376 10.33 -36.36 -5.56
C TYR A 376 10.12 -37.82 -6.02
N GLY A 377 9.24 -38.06 -6.99
CA GLY A 377 8.86 -39.39 -7.48
C GLY A 377 7.67 -40.01 -6.75
N PHE A 378 6.99 -39.26 -5.87
CA PHE A 378 5.84 -39.71 -5.11
C PHE A 378 4.60 -38.89 -5.46
N GLU A 379 3.53 -39.57 -5.89
CA GLU A 379 2.22 -38.95 -6.08
C GLU A 379 1.60 -38.64 -4.70
N MET A 380 1.35 -37.37 -4.43
CA MET A 380 0.76 -36.85 -3.19
C MET A 380 -0.57 -36.12 -3.45
N THR A 381 -1.29 -36.52 -4.51
CA THR A 381 -2.59 -35.95 -4.91
C THR A 381 -3.66 -35.85 -3.81
N PRO A 382 -3.70 -36.67 -2.73
CA PRO A 382 -4.59 -36.42 -1.60
C PRO A 382 -4.36 -35.08 -0.88
N MET A 383 -3.16 -34.48 -0.99
CA MET A 383 -2.87 -33.14 -0.46
C MET A 383 -3.60 -32.02 -1.22
N LEU A 384 -4.20 -32.33 -2.38
CA LEU A 384 -5.07 -31.42 -3.13
C LEU A 384 -6.51 -31.39 -2.61
N GLU A 385 -6.88 -32.27 -1.67
CA GLU A 385 -8.22 -32.23 -1.07
C GLU A 385 -8.45 -30.86 -0.41
N LYS A 386 -9.36 -30.06 -0.99
CA LYS A 386 -9.69 -28.67 -0.60
C LYS A 386 -8.59 -27.62 -0.83
N ALA A 387 -7.49 -27.95 -1.51
CA ALA A 387 -6.41 -26.99 -1.79
C ALA A 387 -6.84 -25.79 -2.65
N CYS A 388 -7.96 -25.90 -3.38
CA CYS A 388 -8.60 -24.81 -4.14
C CYS A 388 -9.94 -24.36 -3.53
N ASP A 389 -10.30 -24.82 -2.32
CA ASP A 389 -11.52 -24.39 -1.60
C ASP A 389 -11.28 -23.15 -0.75
N GLU A 390 -10.02 -22.74 -0.54
CA GLU A 390 -9.62 -21.57 0.24
C GLU A 390 -9.14 -20.44 -0.69
N ALA A 391 -9.44 -19.19 -0.35
CA ALA A 391 -8.89 -18.04 -1.05
C ALA A 391 -7.48 -17.72 -0.55
N LEU A 392 -6.52 -17.58 -1.46
CA LEU A 392 -5.15 -17.22 -1.10
C LEU A 392 -5.03 -15.70 -0.99
N ILE A 393 -4.54 -15.19 0.14
CA ILE A 393 -4.15 -13.78 0.26
C ILE A 393 -2.68 -13.67 -0.16
N ARG A 394 -2.42 -13.07 -1.33
CA ARG A 394 -1.07 -12.81 -1.85
C ARG A 394 -0.99 -11.50 -2.60
N SER A 395 0.22 -10.97 -2.75
CA SER A 395 0.49 -9.92 -3.75
C SER A 395 0.45 -10.53 -5.15
N VAL A 396 -0.22 -9.87 -6.08
CA VAL A 396 -0.30 -10.21 -7.50
C VAL A 396 0.30 -9.09 -8.32
N GLU A 397 1.06 -9.43 -9.36
CA GLU A 397 1.65 -8.53 -10.33
C GLU A 397 0.79 -8.43 -11.61
N GLU A 398 0.86 -7.30 -12.32
CA GLU A 398 0.14 -7.07 -13.61
C GLU A 398 0.34 -8.20 -14.65
N LYS A 399 1.54 -8.81 -14.65
CA LYS A 399 1.91 -9.91 -15.55
C LYS A 399 1.16 -11.22 -15.28
N GLU A 400 0.57 -11.39 -14.10
CA GLU A 400 -0.17 -12.59 -13.66
C GLU A 400 -1.68 -12.50 -13.98
N LEU A 401 -2.13 -11.41 -14.63
CA LEU A 401 -3.55 -11.12 -14.88
C LEU A 401 -3.96 -11.47 -16.31
N GLY A 402 -5.18 -12.00 -16.50
CA GLY A 402 -5.76 -12.30 -17.81
C GLY A 402 -6.41 -11.13 -18.54
N THR A 403 -6.43 -9.93 -17.94
CA THR A 403 -6.90 -8.66 -18.53
C THR A 403 -5.73 -7.73 -18.87
N GLY A 404 -6.03 -6.58 -19.48
CA GLY A 404 -5.04 -5.55 -19.78
C GLY A 404 -4.30 -4.99 -18.55
N GLY A 405 -3.28 -4.18 -18.84
CA GLY A 405 -2.29 -3.70 -17.88
C GLY A 405 -2.74 -2.55 -16.98
N LYS A 406 -4.03 -2.19 -16.96
CA LYS A 406 -4.53 -1.05 -16.19
C LYS A 406 -5.65 -1.44 -15.25
N SER A 407 -5.84 -0.64 -14.19
CA SER A 407 -7.02 -0.72 -13.32
C SER A 407 -8.34 -0.74 -14.11
N GLU A 408 -8.48 0.10 -15.15
CA GLU A 408 -9.71 0.21 -15.95
C GLU A 408 -10.11 -1.06 -16.73
N ASP A 409 -9.21 -2.02 -16.93
CA ASP A 409 -9.49 -3.30 -17.61
C ASP A 409 -10.21 -4.32 -16.69
N ALA A 410 -10.22 -4.07 -15.38
CA ALA A 410 -10.89 -4.90 -14.38
C ALA A 410 -12.35 -4.50 -14.14
N CYS A 411 -13.20 -5.47 -13.80
CA CYS A 411 -14.62 -5.21 -13.59
C CYS A 411 -14.94 -4.77 -12.15
N THR A 412 -15.60 -3.63 -11.98
CA THR A 412 -16.22 -3.25 -10.70
C THR A 412 -17.57 -3.94 -10.55
N PHE A 413 -17.64 -5.01 -9.76
CA PHE A 413 -18.85 -5.83 -9.63
C PHE A 413 -19.75 -5.40 -8.46
N LYS A 414 -19.25 -4.69 -7.46
CA LYS A 414 -20.06 -4.15 -6.35
C LYS A 414 -19.52 -2.80 -5.88
N ILE A 415 -20.45 -1.90 -5.57
CA ILE A 415 -20.18 -0.61 -4.92
C ILE A 415 -20.92 -0.64 -3.58
N PHE A 416 -20.26 -0.13 -2.54
CA PHE A 416 -20.82 0.12 -1.22
C PHE A 416 -20.78 1.63 -0.96
N ASP A 417 -21.95 2.25 -0.94
CA ASP A 417 -22.12 3.59 -0.36
C ASP A 417 -22.30 3.44 1.15
N LEU A 418 -21.35 3.95 1.93
CA LEU A 418 -21.36 3.81 3.39
C LEU A 418 -22.44 4.65 4.06
N TYR A 419 -23.05 5.61 3.37
CA TYR A 419 -24.20 6.36 3.89
C TYR A 419 -25.51 5.57 3.85
N THR A 420 -25.67 4.62 2.91
CA THR A 420 -26.95 3.92 2.68
C THR A 420 -26.91 2.41 2.86
N VAL A 421 -25.76 1.75 2.70
CA VAL A 421 -25.63 0.28 2.77
C VAL A 421 -26.21 -0.29 4.07
N THR A 422 -26.94 -1.41 3.94
CA THR A 422 -27.44 -2.20 5.07
C THR A 422 -26.69 -3.52 5.23
N VAL A 423 -26.72 -4.10 6.45
CA VAL A 423 -26.11 -5.41 6.74
C VAL A 423 -26.61 -6.54 5.82
N LEU A 424 -27.85 -6.44 5.34
CA LEU A 424 -28.43 -7.41 4.41
C LEU A 424 -27.77 -7.38 3.03
N GLU A 425 -27.23 -6.24 2.61
CA GLU A 425 -26.58 -6.05 1.30
C GLU A 425 -25.10 -6.47 1.29
N LEU A 426 -24.58 -6.95 2.43
CA LEU A 426 -23.25 -7.55 2.57
C LEU A 426 -23.22 -9.02 2.13
N SER A 427 -24.39 -9.62 1.85
CA SER A 427 -24.51 -10.87 1.10
C SER A 427 -25.28 -10.58 -0.20
N PHE A 428 -24.64 -10.81 -1.35
CA PHE A 428 -25.13 -10.36 -2.64
C PHE A 428 -24.60 -11.24 -3.77
N THR A 429 -25.30 -11.22 -4.92
CA THR A 429 -24.85 -11.84 -6.18
C THR A 429 -24.93 -10.78 -7.26
N ASN A 430 -23.77 -10.39 -7.81
CA ASN A 430 -23.69 -9.39 -8.87
C ASN A 430 -22.99 -9.96 -10.11
N LYS A 431 -23.29 -9.39 -11.28
CA LYS A 431 -22.64 -9.77 -12.55
C LYS A 431 -21.27 -9.10 -12.71
N PHE A 432 -20.38 -9.76 -13.44
CA PHE A 432 -19.13 -9.16 -13.93
C PHE A 432 -18.93 -9.49 -15.42
N GLU A 433 -18.17 -8.63 -16.09
CA GLU A 433 -17.78 -8.75 -17.50
C GLU A 433 -16.35 -8.19 -17.64
N VAL A 434 -15.43 -8.98 -18.21
CA VAL A 434 -14.02 -8.61 -18.43
C VAL A 434 -13.56 -9.11 -19.80
N VAL A 435 -12.62 -8.38 -20.43
CA VAL A 435 -12.07 -8.73 -21.74
C VAL A 435 -10.70 -9.38 -21.58
N TRP A 436 -10.52 -10.55 -22.18
CA TRP A 436 -9.28 -11.32 -22.12
C TRP A 436 -8.17 -10.67 -22.97
N LYS A 437 -6.96 -10.52 -22.42
CA LYS A 437 -5.80 -9.97 -23.14
C LYS A 437 -5.07 -11.03 -23.98
N ASP A 438 -4.16 -10.56 -24.82
CA ASP A 438 -3.25 -11.43 -25.56
C ASP A 438 -2.10 -11.95 -24.69
N GLY A 439 -1.49 -13.06 -25.09
CA GLY A 439 -0.32 -13.67 -24.43
C GLY A 439 -0.63 -14.78 -23.43
N PHE A 440 -1.90 -15.05 -23.11
CA PHE A 440 -2.33 -16.11 -22.19
C PHE A 440 -3.43 -16.98 -22.81
N GLU A 441 -3.35 -18.29 -22.63
CA GLU A 441 -4.30 -19.25 -23.22
C GLU A 441 -5.30 -19.85 -22.21
N LYS A 442 -4.91 -20.00 -20.94
CA LYS A 442 -5.69 -20.69 -19.89
C LYS A 442 -6.16 -19.70 -18.82
N LEU A 443 -7.31 -19.97 -18.22
CA LEU A 443 -7.86 -19.27 -17.05
C LEU A 443 -7.53 -20.07 -15.79
N GLU A 444 -6.46 -19.72 -15.07
CA GLU A 444 -6.08 -20.41 -13.82
C GLU A 444 -6.88 -19.96 -12.58
N GLY A 445 -7.49 -18.78 -12.59
CA GLY A 445 -8.24 -18.30 -11.42
C GLY A 445 -8.91 -16.93 -11.61
N PHE A 446 -9.29 -16.33 -10.48
CA PHE A 446 -9.71 -14.93 -10.40
C PHE A 446 -8.96 -14.20 -9.30
N VAL A 447 -8.77 -12.90 -9.46
CA VAL A 447 -8.19 -12.00 -8.47
C VAL A 447 -9.25 -10.98 -8.07
N ILE A 448 -9.48 -10.83 -6.76
CA ILE A 448 -10.39 -9.86 -6.18
C ILE A 448 -9.62 -8.91 -5.26
N TRP A 449 -9.92 -7.62 -5.38
CA TRP A 449 -9.41 -6.56 -4.50
C TRP A 449 -10.49 -5.49 -4.30
N PHE A 450 -10.14 -4.43 -3.57
CA PHE A 450 -11.05 -3.31 -3.35
C PHE A 450 -10.36 -1.95 -3.51
N ASP A 451 -11.19 -0.95 -3.82
CA ASP A 451 -10.79 0.46 -3.84
C ASP A 451 -11.61 1.23 -2.79
N MET A 452 -10.97 2.14 -2.07
CA MET A 452 -11.57 2.95 -1.00
C MET A 452 -11.60 4.43 -1.37
N PHE A 453 -12.71 5.11 -1.12
CA PHE A 453 -12.93 6.50 -1.57
C PHE A 453 -13.38 7.43 -0.44
N PHE A 454 -12.80 8.62 -0.40
CA PHE A 454 -13.09 9.68 0.54
C PHE A 454 -13.79 10.85 -0.18
N SER A 455 -15.05 11.12 0.18
CA SER A 455 -15.83 12.22 -0.37
C SER A 455 -15.94 13.33 0.66
N ARG A 456 -15.87 14.59 0.22
CA ARG A 456 -16.22 15.76 1.06
C ARG A 456 -17.73 15.89 1.28
N ASP A 457 -18.52 15.42 0.31
CA ASP A 457 -19.97 15.66 0.24
C ASP A 457 -20.79 14.38 0.48
N TYR A 458 -21.93 14.54 1.16
CA TYR A 458 -22.95 13.52 1.41
C TYR A 458 -23.78 13.18 0.15
N SER A 459 -23.88 14.10 -0.81
CA SER A 459 -24.66 13.89 -2.03
C SER A 459 -23.95 12.94 -2.98
N VAL A 460 -24.28 11.65 -2.90
CA VAL A 460 -24.00 10.68 -3.97
C VAL A 460 -24.67 11.21 -5.25
N ALA A 461 -23.87 11.73 -6.18
CA ALA A 461 -24.36 12.11 -7.48
C ALA A 461 -24.76 10.83 -8.23
N GLU A 462 -26.06 10.69 -8.54
CA GLU A 462 -26.58 9.70 -9.48
C GLU A 462 -25.83 9.81 -10.82
N GLY A 463 -24.74 9.04 -10.98
CA GLY A 463 -23.87 9.20 -12.14
C GLY A 463 -22.40 8.79 -12.01
N GLN A 464 -21.88 8.45 -10.82
CA GLN A 464 -20.50 7.96 -10.69
C GLN A 464 -20.30 6.54 -11.26
N ARG A 465 -20.26 6.44 -12.59
CA ARG A 465 -19.75 5.29 -13.37
C ARG A 465 -18.21 5.14 -13.31
N LEU A 466 -17.54 5.99 -12.55
CA LEU A 466 -16.08 6.12 -12.48
C LEU A 466 -15.59 6.19 -11.02
N LEU A 467 -16.14 5.35 -10.13
CA LEU A 467 -15.40 4.92 -8.92
C LEU A 467 -14.36 3.88 -9.33
N VAL A 468 -13.37 4.35 -10.09
CA VAL A 468 -12.17 3.62 -10.51
C VAL A 468 -11.01 4.55 -10.17
N LEU A 469 -10.20 4.15 -9.20
CA LEU A 469 -8.91 4.81 -9.01
C LEU A 469 -7.98 4.38 -10.15
N GLY A 470 -7.29 5.35 -10.74
CA GLY A 470 -6.17 5.09 -11.63
C GLY A 470 -4.99 4.50 -10.84
N ASP A 471 -3.86 4.32 -11.53
CA ASP A 471 -2.72 3.54 -11.03
C ASP A 471 -1.89 4.25 -9.93
N LYS A 472 -2.50 5.21 -9.20
CA LYS A 472 -1.92 5.95 -8.06
C LYS A 472 -2.98 6.28 -7.01
N SER A 473 -2.62 6.07 -5.75
CA SER A 473 -3.38 6.57 -4.59
C SER A 473 -3.42 8.10 -4.58
N SER A 474 -4.52 8.66 -4.08
CA SER A 474 -4.77 10.10 -4.03
C SER A 474 -5.44 10.49 -2.70
N PRO A 475 -5.54 11.79 -2.37
CA PRO A 475 -6.36 12.26 -1.24
C PRO A 475 -7.85 11.87 -1.32
N GLU A 476 -8.31 11.44 -2.50
CA GLU A 476 -9.69 11.06 -2.79
C GLU A 476 -9.91 9.54 -2.63
N GLY A 477 -8.84 8.74 -2.52
CA GLY A 477 -8.93 7.29 -2.35
C GLY A 477 -7.63 6.51 -2.55
N PHE A 478 -7.63 5.25 -2.12
CA PHE A 478 -6.55 4.29 -2.38
C PHE A 478 -7.09 2.95 -2.90
N SER A 479 -6.30 2.26 -3.72
CA SER A 479 -6.60 0.92 -4.22
C SER A 479 -5.79 -0.12 -3.45
N THR A 480 -6.32 -1.33 -3.30
CA THR A 480 -5.54 -2.53 -2.95
C THR A 480 -5.23 -3.39 -4.17
N GLY A 481 -5.36 -2.84 -5.39
CA GLY A 481 -5.19 -3.58 -6.63
C GLY A 481 -3.75 -3.90 -7.01
N PRO A 482 -3.54 -4.83 -7.96
CA PRO A 482 -2.22 -5.22 -8.46
C PRO A 482 -1.51 -4.12 -9.30
N TYR A 483 -2.24 -3.04 -9.62
CA TYR A 483 -1.75 -1.90 -10.42
C TYR A 483 -1.19 -0.74 -9.56
N THR A 484 -1.20 -0.88 -8.23
CA THR A 484 -0.79 0.17 -7.28
C THR A 484 0.24 -0.34 -6.27
N GLU A 485 0.80 0.57 -5.46
CA GLU A 485 1.70 0.20 -4.36
C GLU A 485 1.04 -0.80 -3.39
N GLN A 486 1.81 -1.78 -2.92
CA GLN A 486 1.30 -2.89 -2.13
C GLN A 486 0.76 -2.44 -0.77
N THR A 487 -0.47 -2.86 -0.45
CA THR A 487 -1.08 -2.72 0.87
C THR A 487 -0.99 -4.03 1.66
N HIS A 488 -1.19 -3.97 2.98
CA HIS A 488 -1.20 -5.17 3.83
C HIS A 488 -2.38 -6.12 3.56
N TRP A 489 -3.47 -5.64 2.94
CA TRP A 489 -4.58 -6.48 2.49
C TRP A 489 -4.25 -7.33 1.27
N GLN A 490 -3.28 -6.90 0.47
CA GLN A 490 -2.88 -7.56 -0.78
C GLN A 490 -4.10 -7.83 -1.69
N GLN A 491 -4.16 -8.96 -2.38
CA GLN A 491 -5.30 -9.38 -3.19
C GLN A 491 -5.75 -10.81 -2.81
N GLY A 492 -7.04 -11.07 -2.99
CA GLY A 492 -7.62 -12.41 -2.85
C GLY A 492 -7.54 -13.17 -4.17
N VAL A 493 -6.76 -14.25 -4.20
CA VAL A 493 -6.59 -15.12 -5.37
C VAL A 493 -7.42 -16.38 -5.20
N LEU A 494 -8.28 -16.61 -6.18
CA LEU A 494 -9.29 -17.66 -6.24
C LEU A 494 -8.89 -18.65 -7.33
N LEU A 495 -8.03 -19.62 -6.97
CA LEU A 495 -7.53 -20.63 -7.90
C LEU A 495 -8.65 -21.58 -8.35
N ILE A 496 -8.78 -21.79 -9.65
CA ILE A 496 -9.76 -22.71 -10.22
C ILE A 496 -9.27 -24.14 -10.06
N GLN A 497 -10.08 -24.96 -9.40
CA GLN A 497 -9.88 -26.39 -9.36
C GLN A 497 -10.10 -26.94 -10.79
N GLY A 498 -9.05 -27.46 -11.40
CA GLY A 498 -9.20 -28.20 -12.65
C GLY A 498 -10.06 -29.45 -12.41
N PRO A 499 -10.86 -29.90 -13.39
CA PRO A 499 -11.42 -31.25 -13.36
C PRO A 499 -10.32 -32.31 -13.17
N ASP A 500 -10.68 -33.52 -12.74
CA ASP A 500 -9.76 -34.61 -12.38
C ASP A 500 -8.82 -35.11 -13.51
N SER A 501 -8.81 -34.45 -14.68
CA SER A 501 -7.87 -34.64 -15.78
C SER A 501 -7.24 -33.31 -16.21
N GLU A 502 -5.92 -33.31 -16.36
CA GLU A 502 -5.02 -32.15 -16.29
C GLU A 502 -5.24 -31.00 -17.29
N ASP A 503 -6.11 -31.17 -18.28
CA ASP A 503 -6.10 -30.40 -19.54
C ASP A 503 -7.46 -29.76 -19.91
N SER A 504 -8.24 -29.35 -18.90
CA SER A 504 -9.62 -28.85 -19.09
C SER A 504 -9.96 -27.56 -18.33
N LEU A 505 -8.95 -26.71 -18.04
CA LEU A 505 -9.22 -25.30 -17.71
C LEU A 505 -9.89 -24.59 -18.90
N PRO A 506 -10.79 -23.60 -18.68
CA PRO A 506 -11.30 -22.75 -19.74
C PRO A 506 -10.15 -22.08 -20.49
N THR A 507 -10.22 -22.09 -21.82
CA THR A 507 -9.26 -21.39 -22.68
C THR A 507 -9.91 -20.23 -23.40
N HIS A 508 -9.18 -19.13 -23.51
CA HIS A 508 -9.65 -17.87 -24.08
C HIS A 508 -8.63 -17.29 -25.05
N LYS A 509 -9.11 -16.55 -26.04
CA LYS A 509 -8.32 -15.81 -27.01
C LYS A 509 -8.39 -14.32 -26.72
N ALA A 510 -7.39 -13.59 -27.19
CA ALA A 510 -7.36 -12.12 -27.10
C ALA A 510 -8.67 -11.51 -27.65
N GLY A 511 -9.36 -10.74 -26.81
CA GLY A 511 -10.65 -10.12 -27.13
C GLY A 511 -11.89 -10.96 -26.81
N ASP A 512 -11.75 -12.20 -26.34
CA ASP A 512 -12.87 -12.96 -25.78
C ASP A 512 -13.38 -12.25 -24.51
N VAL A 513 -14.69 -12.35 -24.24
CA VAL A 513 -15.33 -11.65 -23.11
C VAL A 513 -15.84 -12.66 -22.09
N ILE A 514 -15.20 -12.68 -20.92
CA ILE A 514 -15.59 -13.56 -19.80
C ILE A 514 -16.73 -12.89 -19.04
N ARG A 515 -17.86 -13.59 -18.92
CA ARG A 515 -19.07 -13.11 -18.23
C ARG A 515 -19.47 -14.07 -17.14
N GLY A 516 -19.92 -13.53 -16.02
CA GLY A 516 -20.30 -14.37 -14.88
C GLY A 516 -21.06 -13.63 -13.79
N THR A 517 -21.24 -14.32 -12.67
CA THR A 517 -21.61 -13.70 -11.39
C THR A 517 -20.58 -13.99 -10.30
N VAL A 518 -20.39 -13.01 -9.41
CA VAL A 518 -19.70 -13.16 -8.13
C VAL A 518 -20.77 -13.11 -7.03
N THR A 519 -20.76 -14.11 -6.16
CA THR A 519 -21.62 -14.18 -4.98
C THR A 519 -20.78 -14.11 -3.72
N TYR A 520 -21.08 -13.14 -2.86
CA TYR A 520 -20.59 -13.09 -1.49
C TYR A 520 -21.70 -13.57 -0.56
N SER A 521 -21.38 -14.53 0.30
CA SER A 521 -22.31 -15.04 1.32
C SER A 521 -21.64 -15.17 2.67
N ARG A 522 -22.36 -14.80 3.73
CA ARG A 522 -21.90 -14.97 5.12
C ARG A 522 -22.67 -16.13 5.75
N SER A 523 -21.96 -17.02 6.45
CA SER A 523 -22.58 -18.21 7.07
C SER A 523 -23.63 -17.85 8.12
N THR A 524 -23.42 -16.73 8.84
CA THR A 524 -24.39 -16.05 9.69
C THR A 524 -24.12 -14.54 9.67
N GLN A 525 -25.09 -13.69 10.03
CA GLN A 525 -24.90 -12.24 10.11
C GLN A 525 -23.74 -11.82 11.04
N ALA A 526 -23.44 -12.61 12.07
CA ALA A 526 -22.35 -12.35 13.01
C ALA A 526 -21.05 -13.14 12.68
N SER A 527 -20.96 -13.78 11.51
CA SER A 527 -19.72 -14.44 11.09
C SER A 527 -18.75 -13.45 10.47
N ARG A 528 -17.47 -13.56 10.86
CA ARG A 528 -16.33 -12.97 10.13
C ARG A 528 -15.98 -13.72 8.85
N SER A 529 -16.33 -15.01 8.78
CA SER A 529 -16.08 -15.83 7.60
C SER A 529 -16.95 -15.42 6.41
N VAL A 530 -16.34 -15.44 5.22
CA VAL A 530 -16.97 -15.08 3.95
C VAL A 530 -16.75 -16.20 2.95
N ASP A 531 -17.86 -16.65 2.37
CA ASP A 531 -17.90 -17.56 1.25
C ASP A 531 -18.01 -16.75 -0.05
N ILE A 532 -17.04 -16.89 -0.96
CA ILE A 532 -17.06 -16.29 -2.31
C ILE A 532 -17.35 -17.39 -3.33
N ALA A 533 -18.36 -17.24 -4.18
CA ALA A 533 -18.62 -18.16 -5.28
C ALA A 533 -18.64 -17.42 -6.62
N ILE A 534 -18.06 -18.05 -7.65
CA ILE A 534 -18.03 -17.52 -9.02
C ILE A 534 -18.68 -18.52 -9.97
N GLU A 535 -19.57 -18.01 -10.81
CA GLU A 535 -20.18 -18.73 -11.93
C GLU A 535 -19.82 -18.02 -13.23
N VAL A 536 -19.29 -18.74 -14.22
CA VAL A 536 -18.97 -18.21 -15.56
C VAL A 536 -19.92 -18.84 -16.59
N TYR A 537 -20.37 -18.04 -17.55
CA TYR A 537 -21.35 -18.43 -18.56
C TYR A 537 -20.75 -18.42 -19.98
N ASP A 538 -21.20 -19.34 -20.82
CA ASP A 538 -20.75 -19.52 -22.23
C ASP A 538 -21.31 -18.45 -23.18
N ASP A 539 -22.56 -18.03 -22.94
CA ASP A 539 -23.36 -17.15 -23.83
C ASP A 539 -23.82 -15.87 -23.12
N ASP A 540 -24.07 -14.81 -23.90
CA ASP A 540 -24.68 -13.53 -23.44
C ASP A 540 -26.00 -13.71 -22.65
N ASP A 541 -26.77 -14.77 -22.97
CA ASP A 541 -28.06 -15.11 -22.33
C ASP A 541 -27.93 -15.95 -21.04
N GLY A 542 -26.71 -16.39 -20.67
CA GLY A 542 -26.38 -17.01 -19.39
C GLY A 542 -26.95 -18.42 -19.16
N ARG A 543 -26.85 -19.35 -20.14
CA ARG A 543 -27.59 -20.63 -20.11
C ARG A 543 -26.81 -21.93 -20.29
N PRO A 544 -25.51 -21.91 -20.63
CA PRO A 544 -24.57 -22.91 -20.11
C PRO A 544 -23.66 -22.27 -19.07
N VAL A 545 -23.59 -22.87 -17.88
CA VAL A 545 -22.56 -22.53 -16.87
C VAL A 545 -21.33 -23.38 -17.17
N VAL A 546 -20.22 -22.76 -17.54
CA VAL A 546 -18.98 -23.46 -17.92
C VAL A 546 -18.04 -23.66 -16.74
N LEU A 547 -18.14 -22.80 -15.72
CA LEU A 547 -17.40 -22.91 -14.46
C LEU A 547 -18.31 -22.50 -13.30
N ARG A 548 -18.26 -23.28 -12.22
CA ARG A 548 -18.88 -22.93 -10.93
C ARG A 548 -18.02 -23.45 -9.80
N GLN A 549 -17.45 -22.54 -9.02
CA GLN A 549 -16.65 -22.89 -7.85
C GLN A 549 -16.93 -21.92 -6.69
N LYS A 550 -16.62 -22.39 -5.48
CA LYS A 550 -16.79 -21.66 -4.23
C LYS A 550 -15.48 -21.75 -3.44
N TRP A 551 -15.03 -20.61 -2.96
CA TRP A 551 -13.90 -20.45 -2.06
C TRP A 551 -14.37 -19.92 -0.71
N LYS A 552 -13.57 -20.21 0.31
CA LYS A 552 -13.79 -19.83 1.69
C LYS A 552 -12.69 -18.88 2.16
N LEU A 553 -13.08 -17.93 2.99
CA LEU A 553 -12.22 -17.29 3.97
C LEU A 553 -12.85 -17.58 5.35
N GLU A 554 -12.19 -18.40 6.17
CA GLU A 554 -12.68 -18.91 7.46
C GLU A 554 -11.72 -18.62 8.63
#